data_AF-A0A448YTM2-F1
#
_entry.id   AF-A0A448YTM2-F1
#
_cell.length_a   1.000
_cell.length_b   1.000
_cell.length_c   1.000
_cell.angle_alpha   90.00
_cell.angle_beta   90.00
_cell.angle_gamma   90.00
#
_symmetry.space_group_name_H-M   'P 1'
#
loop_
_entity.id
_entity.type
_entity.pdbx_description
1 polymer ?
#
loop_
_entity_poly.entity_id
_entity_poly.type
_entity_poly.pdbx_seq_one_letter_code
_entity_poly.pdbx_strand_id
1 'polypeptide(L)'
;MSDEMIAPYYSTLRGLSSIIYPGRALDMASESREYPVMKLLAALAADVAGDVSSLFYDQLRQAVSKFGSKGYIDSVPAAYQMAYMVFLILSASYCSKEQLNELAKDRIFLDAVSNRLESSLAVCRTVGMIFADVIYEKINGDGTSLFTIEDLQKQKKDVIHSMGQYPFIPENMEVGTAIKKIVESPKAADIDKIPEIINGSSSKPLKQTSLDIDSDMEDSDDDEEHAKKVSIPVYLKELLAYLMADTGKDSLAPEKRKIAYAIAPQMIRAKKGSPELNYYSDSLLQEVISLSNTYNFDDFNAWKLSTMIAITVSTSDFSSCTDVLLQTFVSGDISIGIRVMILSCLSLSCRELAGGYGDDFVLGKVDIDKFGPKKLPENIHRQFIKYDRVEPIELNAITAAHSGMDGKLVRMSSTLSKERAGNKGRKIVRNTTFINKDLPKLVYSLIGLWETVRSVTGSGFKLGSFSTLLNSEYFRSLCMIYECSIPSSIELGGMTRDLLLTVTKELKYLSAQPKLDSEVFEAVLRCLKEVVEIDTKILPIKEMFPYELMAAYELLGGIFESGVIVEDKLRGNCAYVIEKLV
;
A
#
# COMPACT_ATOMS: atom_id res chain seq x y z
N MET A 1 -18.60 16.71 4.08
CA MET A 1 -19.78 17.58 4.33
C MET A 1 -20.23 18.16 2.98
N SER A 2 -21.48 17.99 2.57
CA SER A 2 -22.03 18.65 1.36
C SER A 2 -22.28 20.14 1.65
N ASP A 3 -22.30 21.01 0.63
CA ASP A 3 -22.58 22.44 0.78
C ASP A 3 -23.93 22.71 1.50
N GLU A 4 -24.89 21.80 1.36
CA GLU A 4 -26.20 21.81 2.03
C GLU A 4 -26.11 21.65 3.57
N MET A 5 -25.07 20.98 4.08
CA MET A 5 -24.83 20.84 5.51
C MET A 5 -24.00 21.98 6.11
N ILE A 6 -23.39 22.86 5.31
CA ILE A 6 -22.52 23.94 5.82
C ILE A 6 -23.35 25.10 6.39
N ALA A 7 -24.50 25.42 5.78
CA ALA A 7 -25.31 26.58 6.14
C ALA A 7 -25.87 26.55 7.59
N PRO A 8 -26.39 25.42 8.12
CA PRO A 8 -26.85 25.34 9.50
C PRO A 8 -25.72 25.57 10.50
N TYR A 9 -24.55 24.98 10.29
CA TYR A 9 -23.39 25.13 11.16
C TYR A 9 -22.82 26.55 11.13
N TYR A 10 -22.78 27.19 9.96
CA TYR A 10 -22.38 28.60 9.86
C TYR A 10 -23.30 29.51 10.67
N SER A 11 -24.63 29.29 10.62
CA SER A 11 -25.58 30.09 11.40
C SER A 11 -25.37 29.95 12.91
N THR A 12 -25.06 28.74 13.39
CA THR A 12 -24.77 28.47 14.80
C THR A 12 -23.43 29.08 15.23
N LEU A 13 -22.39 28.96 14.39
CA LEU A 13 -21.06 29.52 14.66
C LEU A 13 -21.03 31.04 14.58
N ARG A 14 -21.84 31.65 13.71
CA ARG A 14 -22.04 33.10 13.65
C ARG A 14 -22.61 33.66 14.95
N GLY A 15 -23.47 32.91 15.64
CA GLY A 15 -23.95 33.26 16.98
C GLY A 15 -22.85 33.30 18.05
N LEU A 16 -21.70 32.66 17.80
CA LEU A 16 -20.52 32.64 18.67
C LEU A 16 -19.39 33.58 18.20
N SER A 17 -19.62 34.36 17.14
CA SER A 17 -18.66 35.30 16.54
C SER A 17 -18.07 36.32 17.53
N SER A 18 -18.79 36.65 18.61
CA SER A 18 -18.32 37.56 19.67
C SER A 18 -17.20 36.98 20.54
N ILE A 19 -16.96 35.66 20.48
CA ILE A 19 -15.97 34.94 21.29
C ILE A 19 -14.79 34.46 20.42
N ILE A 20 -14.97 34.42 19.09
CA ILE A 20 -14.01 33.85 18.16
C ILE A 20 -13.12 34.96 17.59
N TYR A 21 -11.85 34.98 18.00
CA TYR A 21 -10.85 35.85 17.40
C TYR A 21 -10.54 35.40 15.95
N PRO A 22 -10.56 36.31 14.96
CA PRO A 22 -10.49 35.92 13.56
C PRO A 22 -9.13 35.30 13.19
N GLY A 23 -8.03 35.73 13.81
CA GLY A 23 -6.72 35.07 13.67
C GLY A 23 -6.72 33.62 14.18
N ARG A 24 -7.36 33.36 15.32
CA ARG A 24 -7.48 31.99 15.87
C ARG A 24 -8.34 31.09 14.99
N ALA A 25 -9.38 31.63 14.35
CA ALA A 25 -10.18 30.89 13.38
C ALA A 25 -9.35 30.49 12.15
N LEU A 26 -8.44 31.37 11.69
CA LEU A 26 -7.50 31.06 10.61
C LEU A 26 -6.42 30.07 11.02
N ASP A 27 -5.94 30.10 12.26
CA ASP A 27 -5.02 29.07 12.78
C ASP A 27 -5.70 27.71 12.77
N MET A 28 -6.92 27.62 13.29
CA MET A 28 -7.73 26.40 13.25
C MET A 28 -8.04 25.95 11.81
N ALA A 29 -8.25 26.89 10.88
CA ALA A 29 -8.42 26.57 9.48
C ALA A 29 -7.14 25.99 8.87
N SER A 30 -5.96 26.51 9.24
CA SER A 30 -4.67 26.00 8.77
C SER A 30 -4.31 24.62 9.33
N GLU A 31 -4.87 24.25 10.48
CA GLU A 31 -4.73 22.93 11.11
C GLU A 31 -5.80 21.93 10.64
N SER A 32 -6.91 22.45 10.11
CA SER A 32 -7.96 21.63 9.52
C SER A 32 -7.44 20.86 8.30
N ARG A 33 -8.03 19.71 8.04
CA ARG A 33 -7.67 18.81 6.93
C ARG A 33 -8.79 18.64 5.92
N GLU A 34 -9.97 19.18 6.25
CA GLU A 34 -11.16 19.09 5.42
C GLU A 34 -11.49 20.46 4.84
N TYR A 35 -11.53 20.54 3.52
CA TYR A 35 -11.83 21.78 2.81
C TYR A 35 -13.15 22.44 3.24
N PRO A 36 -14.28 21.72 3.46
CA PRO A 36 -15.51 22.34 3.95
C PRO A 36 -15.35 23.06 5.28
N VAL A 37 -14.52 22.52 6.18
CA VAL A 37 -14.23 23.10 7.49
C VAL A 37 -13.30 24.31 7.35
N MET A 38 -12.27 24.23 6.49
CA MET A 38 -11.41 25.37 6.17
C MET A 38 -12.22 26.54 5.60
N LYS A 39 -13.12 26.26 4.65
CA LYS A 39 -14.01 27.24 4.02
C LYS A 39 -14.94 27.89 5.03
N LEU A 40 -15.53 27.10 5.93
CA LEU A 40 -16.40 27.59 7.00
C LEU A 40 -15.66 28.51 7.98
N LEU A 41 -14.47 28.11 8.43
CA LEU A 41 -13.66 28.88 9.36
C LEU A 41 -13.09 30.16 8.72
N ALA A 42 -12.68 30.10 7.45
CA ALA A 42 -12.25 31.27 6.69
C ALA A 42 -13.42 32.26 6.49
N ALA A 43 -14.62 31.76 6.14
CA ALA A 43 -15.81 32.61 6.01
C ALA A 43 -16.21 33.26 7.35
N LEU A 44 -16.05 32.56 8.47
CA LEU A 44 -16.27 33.11 9.81
C LEU A 44 -15.22 34.17 10.17
N ALA A 45 -13.94 33.91 9.87
CA ALA A 45 -12.86 34.88 10.09
C ALA A 45 -13.09 36.16 9.28
N ALA A 46 -13.56 36.05 8.03
CA ALA A 46 -13.87 37.18 7.18
C ALA A 46 -15.10 37.99 7.66
N ASP A 47 -16.14 37.35 8.19
CA ASP A 47 -17.35 38.03 8.71
C ASP A 47 -17.07 38.82 10.01
N VAL A 48 -16.06 38.39 10.79
CA VAL A 48 -15.68 39.03 12.07
C VAL A 48 -14.54 40.03 11.91
N ALA A 49 -13.69 39.89 10.90
CA ALA A 49 -12.54 40.76 10.70
C ALA A 49 -12.97 42.16 10.24
N GLY A 50 -12.43 43.20 10.89
CA GLY A 50 -12.63 44.60 10.46
C GLY A 50 -11.87 44.93 9.17
N ASP A 51 -10.69 44.34 8.97
CA ASP A 51 -9.93 44.40 7.72
C ASP A 51 -9.55 42.97 7.29
N VAL A 52 -10.34 42.43 6.38
CA VAL A 52 -10.22 41.05 5.88
C VAL A 52 -8.93 40.88 5.09
N SER A 53 -8.59 41.85 4.23
CA SER A 53 -7.47 41.71 3.28
C SER A 53 -6.12 41.70 3.99
N SER A 54 -5.93 42.52 5.03
CA SER A 54 -4.67 42.53 5.80
C SER A 54 -4.52 41.29 6.68
N LEU A 55 -5.58 40.88 7.39
CA LEU A 55 -5.56 39.69 8.24
C LEU A 55 -5.18 38.42 7.46
N PHE A 56 -5.82 38.20 6.32
CA PHE A 56 -5.54 37.03 5.49
C PHE A 56 -4.14 37.10 4.85
N TYR A 57 -3.65 38.28 4.54
CA TYR A 57 -2.30 38.47 4.00
C TYR A 57 -1.21 38.14 5.03
N ASP A 58 -1.35 38.61 6.27
CA ASP A 58 -0.41 38.30 7.35
C ASP A 58 -0.36 36.79 7.62
N GLN A 59 -1.54 36.16 7.69
CA GLN A 59 -1.63 34.70 7.85
C GLN A 59 -1.01 33.95 6.67
N LEU A 60 -1.28 34.39 5.44
CA LEU A 60 -0.73 33.79 4.23
C LEU A 60 0.80 33.85 4.26
N ARG A 61 1.40 34.99 4.64
CA ARG A 61 2.86 35.15 4.72
C ARG A 61 3.49 34.19 5.73
N GLN A 62 2.89 34.06 6.91
CA GLN A 62 3.35 33.13 7.94
C GLN A 62 3.21 31.66 7.49
N ALA A 63 2.10 31.33 6.85
CA ALA A 63 1.83 29.99 6.34
C ALA A 63 2.77 29.60 5.18
N VAL A 64 3.09 30.52 4.26
CA VAL A 64 4.06 30.28 3.17
C VAL A 64 5.46 29.99 3.74
N SER A 65 5.89 30.70 4.79
CA SER A 65 7.16 30.44 5.46
C SER A 65 7.24 29.01 6.01
N LYS A 66 6.19 28.53 6.69
CA LYS A 66 6.10 27.15 7.18
C LYS A 66 6.09 26.14 6.02
N PHE A 67 5.24 26.40 5.02
CA PHE A 67 5.05 25.55 3.84
C PHE A 67 6.33 25.33 3.04
N GLY A 68 7.21 26.34 3.00
CA GLY A 68 8.47 26.33 2.27
C GLY A 68 9.68 25.81 3.05
N SER A 69 9.54 25.51 4.34
CA SER A 69 10.68 25.08 5.16
C SER A 69 11.09 23.64 4.84
N LYS A 70 12.40 23.39 4.69
CA LYS A 70 12.92 22.03 4.35
C LYS A 70 12.48 20.97 5.37
N GLY A 71 12.53 21.33 6.66
CA GLY A 71 12.03 20.45 7.73
C GLY A 71 10.56 20.10 7.60
N TYR A 72 9.69 21.03 7.18
CA TYR A 72 8.28 20.74 6.94
C TYR A 72 8.08 19.85 5.70
N ILE A 73 8.80 20.13 4.61
CA ILE A 73 8.70 19.35 3.37
C ILE A 73 9.10 17.89 3.59
N ASP A 74 10.13 17.64 4.40
CA ASP A 74 10.66 16.29 4.64
C ASP A 74 9.89 15.52 5.72
N SER A 75 9.34 16.21 6.72
CA SER A 75 8.69 15.55 7.87
C SER A 75 7.17 15.43 7.76
N VAL A 76 6.52 16.27 6.95
CA VAL A 76 5.05 16.34 6.89
C VAL A 76 4.53 15.51 5.72
N PRO A 77 3.52 14.64 5.95
CA PRO A 77 2.88 13.88 4.89
C PRO A 77 2.33 14.75 3.73
N ALA A 78 2.55 14.36 2.47
CA ALA A 78 2.12 15.03 1.24
C ALA A 78 0.62 15.36 1.18
N ALA A 79 -0.26 14.51 1.72
CA ALA A 79 -1.71 14.80 1.82
C ALA A 79 -1.97 16.01 2.72
N TYR A 80 -1.21 16.16 3.81
CA TYR A 80 -1.27 17.36 4.63
C TYR A 80 -0.65 18.54 3.93
N GLN A 81 0.44 18.36 3.17
CA GLN A 81 1.00 19.43 2.35
C GLN A 81 0.00 19.88 1.24
N MET A 82 -0.79 18.97 0.67
CA MET A 82 -1.87 19.28 -0.27
C MET A 82 -3.03 20.02 0.40
N ALA A 83 -3.50 19.54 1.56
CA ALA A 83 -4.53 20.24 2.33
C ALA A 83 -4.07 21.64 2.77
N TYR A 84 -2.79 21.77 3.14
CA TYR A 84 -2.19 23.04 3.52
C TYR A 84 -2.03 23.97 2.31
N MET A 85 -1.67 23.46 1.13
CA MET A 85 -1.71 24.21 -0.13
C MET A 85 -3.12 24.71 -0.45
N VAL A 86 -4.15 23.88 -0.26
CA VAL A 86 -5.54 24.28 -0.44
C VAL A 86 -5.92 25.42 0.52
N PHE A 87 -5.48 25.37 1.78
CA PHE A 87 -5.61 26.49 2.72
C PHE A 87 -4.88 27.74 2.24
N LEU A 88 -3.65 27.63 1.72
CA LEU A 88 -2.91 28.77 1.16
C LEU A 88 -3.63 29.40 -0.03
N ILE A 89 -4.19 28.60 -0.94
CA ILE A 89 -4.98 29.07 -2.09
C ILE A 89 -6.26 29.75 -1.61
N LEU A 90 -6.95 29.17 -0.61
CA LEU A 90 -8.12 29.77 0.01
C LEU A 90 -7.78 31.12 0.65
N SER A 91 -6.71 31.21 1.43
CA SER A 91 -6.28 32.46 2.06
C SER A 91 -5.87 33.49 1.02
N ALA A 92 -5.14 33.08 -0.02
CA ALA A 92 -4.79 33.95 -1.13
C ALA A 92 -6.03 34.49 -1.84
N SER A 93 -7.16 33.77 -1.85
CA SER A 93 -8.41 34.24 -2.48
C SER A 93 -8.98 35.52 -1.83
N TYR A 94 -8.71 35.75 -0.54
CA TYR A 94 -9.13 36.94 0.21
C TYR A 94 -8.14 38.12 0.15
N CYS A 95 -6.94 37.91 -0.41
CA CYS A 95 -5.94 38.98 -0.58
C CYS A 95 -6.13 39.78 -1.88
N SER A 96 -5.71 41.05 -1.85
CA SER A 96 -5.70 41.94 -3.01
C SER A 96 -4.61 41.54 -4.02
N LYS A 97 -4.74 41.99 -5.28
CA LYS A 97 -3.74 41.70 -6.32
C LYS A 97 -2.37 42.32 -6.01
N GLU A 98 -2.37 43.51 -5.41
CA GLU A 98 -1.17 44.24 -5.00
C GLU A 98 -0.41 43.47 -3.92
N GLN A 99 -1.12 42.95 -2.92
CA GLN A 99 -0.55 42.13 -1.84
C GLN A 99 0.05 40.83 -2.39
N LEU A 100 -0.64 40.15 -3.32
CA LEU A 100 -0.11 38.92 -3.93
C LEU A 100 1.12 39.19 -4.81
N ASN A 101 1.15 40.33 -5.51
CA ASN A 101 2.31 40.76 -6.29
C ASN A 101 3.52 41.10 -5.38
N GLU A 102 3.26 41.65 -4.20
CA GLU A 102 4.30 41.84 -3.17
C GLU A 102 4.82 40.49 -2.65
N LEU A 103 3.93 39.56 -2.30
CA LEU A 103 4.30 38.21 -1.84
C LEU A 103 5.12 37.44 -2.88
N ALA A 104 4.73 37.49 -4.16
CA ALA A 104 5.42 36.78 -5.24
C ALA A 104 6.87 37.26 -5.44
N LYS A 105 7.18 38.49 -5.02
CA LYS A 105 8.54 39.07 -5.03
C LYS A 105 9.28 38.87 -3.71
N ASP A 106 8.58 38.52 -2.64
CA ASP A 106 9.19 38.28 -1.33
C ASP A 106 10.04 37.01 -1.37
N ARG A 107 11.18 37.07 -0.66
CA ARG A 107 12.10 35.95 -0.52
C ARG A 107 11.44 34.74 0.11
N ILE A 108 10.49 34.96 1.02
CA ILE A 108 9.73 33.88 1.68
C ILE A 108 9.02 32.99 0.64
N PHE A 109 8.43 33.60 -0.40
CA PHE A 109 7.74 32.88 -1.45
C PHE A 109 8.73 32.19 -2.42
N LEU A 110 9.76 32.92 -2.86
CA LEU A 110 10.77 32.37 -3.78
C LEU A 110 11.53 31.19 -3.16
N ASP A 111 11.93 31.28 -1.90
CA ASP A 111 12.60 30.20 -1.16
C ASP A 111 11.63 29.02 -0.97
N ALA A 112 10.34 29.27 -0.69
CA ALA A 112 9.33 28.22 -0.53
C ALA A 112 9.09 27.42 -1.81
N VAL A 113 8.98 28.09 -2.96
CA VAL A 113 8.82 27.42 -4.26
C VAL A 113 10.11 26.67 -4.61
N SER A 114 11.28 27.29 -4.44
CA SER A 114 12.57 26.67 -4.76
C SER A 114 12.83 25.41 -3.93
N ASN A 115 12.65 25.47 -2.61
CA ASN A 115 12.82 24.30 -1.73
C ASN A 115 11.89 23.14 -2.10
N ARG A 116 10.67 23.43 -2.57
CA ARG A 116 9.72 22.40 -3.02
C ARG A 116 10.11 21.79 -4.36
N LEU A 117 10.61 22.60 -5.29
CA LEU A 117 11.11 22.12 -6.58
C LEU A 117 12.39 21.27 -6.43
N GLU A 118 13.22 21.57 -5.43
CA GLU A 118 14.40 20.77 -5.07
C GLU A 118 14.06 19.43 -4.40
N SER A 119 12.82 19.22 -3.96
CA SER A 119 12.42 17.99 -3.27
C SER A 119 12.56 16.76 -4.17
N SER A 120 13.00 15.65 -3.59
CA SER A 120 13.11 14.35 -4.28
C SER A 120 11.74 13.76 -4.65
N LEU A 121 10.69 14.08 -3.89
CA LEU A 121 9.34 13.56 -4.11
C LEU A 121 8.60 14.38 -5.18
N ALA A 122 8.11 13.69 -6.23
CA ALA A 122 7.38 14.33 -7.32
C ALA A 122 6.14 15.10 -6.83
N VAL A 123 5.41 14.54 -5.86
CA VAL A 123 4.22 15.17 -5.27
C VAL A 123 4.56 16.52 -4.62
N CYS A 124 5.69 16.61 -3.90
CA CYS A 124 6.12 17.87 -3.28
C CYS A 124 6.47 18.94 -4.31
N ARG A 125 7.09 18.54 -5.44
CA ARG A 125 7.37 19.43 -6.58
C ARG A 125 6.06 19.91 -7.22
N THR A 126 5.13 19.01 -7.49
CA THR A 126 3.81 19.34 -8.08
C THR A 126 3.04 20.32 -7.20
N VAL A 127 2.98 20.07 -5.88
CA VAL A 127 2.31 20.97 -4.92
C VAL A 127 2.91 22.38 -4.94
N GLY A 128 4.25 22.49 -5.02
CA GLY A 128 4.92 23.80 -5.18
C GLY A 128 4.58 24.48 -6.50
N MET A 129 4.54 23.73 -7.60
CA MET A 129 4.22 24.25 -8.94
C MET A 129 2.76 24.73 -9.02
N ILE A 130 1.79 23.95 -8.51
CA ILE A 130 0.36 24.34 -8.51
C ILE A 130 0.16 25.62 -7.71
N PHE A 131 0.75 25.71 -6.51
CA PHE A 131 0.64 26.90 -5.68
C PHE A 131 1.17 28.15 -6.38
N ALA A 132 2.39 28.07 -6.94
CA ALA A 132 2.99 29.19 -7.65
C ALA A 132 2.18 29.60 -8.90
N ASP A 133 1.66 28.62 -9.64
CA ASP A 133 0.85 28.85 -10.83
C ASP A 133 -0.47 29.57 -10.51
N VAL A 134 -1.14 29.17 -9.43
CA VAL A 134 -2.40 29.79 -8.98
C VAL A 134 -2.20 31.24 -8.53
N ILE A 135 -1.11 31.52 -7.80
CA ILE A 135 -0.78 32.90 -7.39
C ILE A 135 -0.46 33.77 -8.62
N TYR A 136 0.31 33.25 -9.56
CA TYR A 136 0.67 33.94 -10.79
C TYR A 136 -0.56 34.28 -11.64
N GLU A 137 -1.47 33.30 -11.85
CA GLU A 137 -2.73 33.49 -12.57
C GLU A 137 -3.60 34.56 -11.91
N LYS A 138 -3.66 34.57 -10.57
CA LYS A 138 -4.46 35.57 -9.82
C LYS A 138 -3.88 36.99 -9.93
N ILE A 139 -2.56 37.14 -10.07
CA ILE A 139 -1.90 38.44 -10.26
C ILE A 139 -2.19 39.00 -11.66
N ASN A 140 -2.01 38.18 -12.71
CA ASN A 140 -2.15 38.63 -14.10
C ASN A 140 -3.60 38.73 -14.55
N GLY A 141 -4.50 37.89 -14.03
CA GLY A 141 -5.94 37.95 -14.28
C GLY A 141 -6.37 37.61 -15.72
N ASP A 142 -5.47 37.10 -16.54
CA ASP A 142 -5.65 36.74 -17.96
C ASP A 142 -5.64 35.21 -18.19
N GLY A 143 -5.60 34.41 -17.12
CA GLY A 143 -5.52 32.95 -17.20
C GLY A 143 -4.14 32.45 -17.65
N THR A 144 -3.12 33.32 -17.70
CA THR A 144 -1.76 32.89 -18.04
C THR A 144 -1.19 32.01 -16.93
N SER A 145 -0.77 30.81 -17.33
CA SER A 145 -0.07 29.90 -16.45
C SER A 145 1.43 30.19 -16.48
N LEU A 146 2.05 30.15 -15.30
CA LEU A 146 3.49 30.19 -15.10
C LEU A 146 4.18 28.94 -15.67
N PHE A 147 3.51 27.79 -15.65
CA PHE A 147 4.05 26.50 -16.09
C PHE A 147 3.19 25.85 -17.19
N THR A 148 3.73 25.78 -18.40
CA THR A 148 3.08 25.16 -19.58
C THR A 148 3.24 23.64 -19.62
N ILE A 149 2.78 22.95 -18.57
CA ILE A 149 2.83 21.47 -18.48
C ILE A 149 1.39 20.92 -18.46
N GLU A 150 1.00 20.12 -19.45
CA GLU A 150 -0.39 19.64 -19.61
C GLU A 150 -0.90 18.84 -18.40
N ASP A 151 -0.07 17.93 -17.88
CA ASP A 151 -0.43 17.11 -16.71
C ASP A 151 -0.62 17.95 -15.43
N LEU A 152 0.21 18.98 -15.25
CA LEU A 152 0.08 19.93 -14.14
C LEU A 152 -1.24 20.71 -14.25
N GLN A 153 -1.61 21.15 -15.45
CA GLN A 153 -2.85 21.89 -15.68
C GLN A 153 -4.09 21.02 -15.40
N LYS A 154 -4.04 19.72 -15.72
CA LYS A 154 -5.10 18.78 -15.36
C LYS A 154 -5.21 18.61 -13.84
N GLN A 155 -4.09 18.36 -13.15
CA GLN A 155 -4.07 18.20 -11.69
C GLN A 155 -4.51 19.48 -10.96
N LYS A 156 -4.10 20.65 -11.44
CA LYS A 156 -4.57 21.95 -10.95
C LYS A 156 -6.09 22.07 -11.10
N LYS A 157 -6.64 21.73 -12.26
CA LYS A 157 -8.10 21.75 -12.50
C LYS A 157 -8.84 20.80 -11.56
N ASP A 158 -8.31 19.60 -11.32
CA ASP A 158 -8.91 18.63 -10.39
C ASP A 158 -8.92 19.17 -8.95
N VAL A 159 -7.82 19.79 -8.50
CA VAL A 159 -7.73 20.45 -7.19
C VAL A 159 -8.74 21.59 -7.09
N ILE A 160 -8.77 22.49 -8.08
CA ILE A 160 -9.72 23.62 -8.08
C ILE A 160 -11.18 23.13 -8.14
N HIS A 161 -11.47 22.10 -8.93
CA HIS A 161 -12.81 21.52 -9.03
C HIS A 161 -13.25 20.89 -7.70
N SER A 162 -12.32 20.22 -6.99
CA SER A 162 -12.57 19.65 -5.67
C SER A 162 -12.85 20.71 -4.58
N MET A 163 -12.38 21.94 -4.79
CA MET A 163 -12.68 23.09 -3.93
C MET A 163 -14.08 23.69 -4.21
N GLY A 164 -14.80 23.23 -5.23
CA GLY A 164 -16.07 23.84 -5.65
C GLY A 164 -15.89 25.28 -6.16
N GLN A 165 -16.99 26.01 -6.38
CA GLN A 165 -16.88 27.43 -6.78
C GLN A 165 -16.15 28.22 -5.68
N TYR A 166 -15.10 28.94 -6.11
CA TYR A 166 -14.37 29.95 -5.33
C TYR A 166 -15.33 30.82 -4.52
N PRO A 167 -14.92 31.38 -3.36
CA PRO A 167 -15.83 32.14 -2.52
C PRO A 167 -16.16 33.46 -3.21
N PHE A 168 -17.25 33.46 -3.98
CA PHE A 168 -18.09 34.62 -4.18
C PHE A 168 -19.45 34.24 -3.59
N ILE A 169 -19.71 34.69 -2.37
CA ILE A 169 -21.10 34.86 -1.95
C ILE A 169 -21.47 36.22 -2.57
N PRO A 170 -22.27 36.28 -3.64
CA PRO A 170 -22.67 37.56 -4.21
C PRO A 170 -23.43 38.35 -3.15
N GLU A 171 -23.08 39.62 -3.04
CA GLU A 171 -23.44 40.56 -1.97
C GLU A 171 -24.95 40.79 -1.76
N ASN A 172 -25.86 40.16 -2.53
CA ASN A 172 -27.30 40.44 -2.48
C ASN A 172 -28.19 39.23 -2.87
N MET A 173 -28.26 38.17 -2.05
CA MET A 173 -29.31 37.15 -2.23
C MET A 173 -30.10 36.94 -0.94
N GLU A 174 -31.35 37.43 -0.93
CA GLU A 174 -32.28 37.17 0.17
C GLU A 174 -32.62 35.68 0.27
N VAL A 175 -32.48 35.15 1.49
CA VAL A 175 -32.56 33.74 1.89
C VAL A 175 -33.93 33.08 1.62
N GLY A 176 -34.94 33.85 1.20
CA GLY A 176 -36.31 33.36 0.99
C GLY A 176 -36.55 32.59 -0.31
N THR A 177 -35.74 32.78 -1.35
CA THR A 177 -36.09 32.30 -2.71
C THR A 177 -35.46 30.94 -3.07
N ALA A 178 -34.41 30.52 -2.36
CA ALA A 178 -33.74 29.24 -2.59
C ALA A 178 -34.57 28.03 -2.12
N ILE A 179 -35.36 28.20 -1.05
CA ILE A 179 -36.17 27.12 -0.45
C ILE A 179 -37.33 26.72 -1.38
N LYS A 180 -37.89 27.65 -2.15
CA LYS A 180 -39.01 27.35 -3.08
C LYS A 180 -38.61 26.52 -4.30
N LYS A 181 -37.34 26.57 -4.74
CA LYS A 181 -36.87 25.78 -5.90
C LYS A 181 -36.46 24.35 -5.55
N ILE A 182 -36.27 24.04 -4.26
CA ILE A 182 -35.86 22.69 -3.79
C ILE A 182 -37.10 21.79 -3.54
N VAL A 183 -38.27 22.39 -3.31
CA VAL A 183 -39.52 21.66 -3.01
C VAL A 183 -40.24 21.15 -4.27
N GLU A 184 -39.86 21.60 -5.46
CA GLU A 184 -40.41 21.10 -6.73
C GLU A 184 -39.40 20.17 -7.42
N SER A 185 -39.50 18.88 -7.09
CA SER A 185 -38.78 17.69 -7.61
C SER A 185 -38.67 17.62 -9.17
N PRO A 186 -37.91 16.70 -9.83
CA PRO A 186 -37.64 15.31 -9.39
C PRO A 186 -36.36 14.53 -9.84
N LYS A 187 -36.11 13.46 -9.05
CA LYS A 187 -35.71 12.06 -9.38
C LYS A 187 -34.24 11.66 -9.70
N ALA A 188 -33.87 10.63 -8.94
CA ALA A 188 -32.81 9.62 -9.04
C ALA A 188 -32.40 9.12 -10.43
N ALA A 189 -31.07 8.96 -10.60
CA ALA A 189 -30.30 8.01 -11.44
C ALA A 189 -28.80 8.33 -11.15
N ASP A 190 -27.81 7.45 -11.00
CA ASP A 190 -27.63 6.00 -11.11
C ASP A 190 -26.56 5.62 -10.07
N ILE A 191 -26.86 4.67 -9.19
CA ILE A 191 -25.87 3.99 -8.35
C ILE A 191 -25.74 2.60 -8.94
N ASP A 192 -24.75 2.38 -9.79
CA ASP A 192 -24.27 1.04 -10.13
C ASP A 192 -22.84 1.13 -10.67
N LYS A 193 -21.96 0.30 -10.07
CA LYS A 193 -20.56 -0.05 -10.40
C LYS A 193 -19.49 0.40 -9.40
N ILE A 194 -19.43 -0.34 -8.29
CA ILE A 194 -18.17 -0.64 -7.59
C ILE A 194 -17.99 -2.16 -7.75
N PRO A 195 -16.91 -2.68 -8.38
CA PRO A 195 -16.70 -4.11 -8.44
C PRO A 195 -16.30 -4.66 -7.08
N GLU A 196 -17.09 -5.62 -6.61
CA GLU A 196 -16.79 -6.54 -5.52
C GLU A 196 -15.47 -7.27 -5.79
N ILE A 197 -14.45 -6.99 -4.98
CA ILE A 197 -13.29 -7.86 -4.80
C ILE A 197 -13.19 -8.07 -3.31
N ILE A 198 -13.78 -9.16 -2.83
CA ILE A 198 -13.45 -10.00 -1.67
C ILE A 198 -14.72 -10.81 -1.38
N ASN A 199 -14.86 -11.96 -2.04
CA ASN A 199 -15.57 -13.10 -1.49
C ASN A 199 -14.97 -14.37 -2.13
N GLY A 200 -14.45 -15.23 -1.26
CA GLY A 200 -13.69 -16.41 -1.66
C GLY A 200 -14.53 -17.48 -2.37
N SER A 201 -13.81 -18.34 -3.08
CA SER A 201 -14.27 -19.61 -3.65
C SER A 201 -15.32 -19.55 -4.77
N SER A 202 -14.85 -19.32 -5.99
CA SER A 202 -15.12 -20.30 -7.06
C SER A 202 -14.02 -20.27 -8.11
N SER A 203 -13.54 -21.46 -8.43
CA SER A 203 -12.44 -21.77 -9.31
C SER A 203 -12.85 -21.70 -10.78
N LYS A 204 -12.24 -20.78 -11.54
CA LYS A 204 -11.92 -20.99 -12.96
C LYS A 204 -10.60 -20.31 -13.29
N PRO A 205 -9.58 -21.03 -13.80
CA PRO A 205 -8.37 -20.39 -14.30
C PRO A 205 -8.74 -19.60 -15.57
N LEU A 206 -8.63 -18.27 -15.49
CA LEU A 206 -8.74 -17.39 -16.63
C LEU A 206 -7.52 -17.56 -17.52
N LYS A 207 -7.76 -17.72 -18.82
CA LYS A 207 -6.74 -17.92 -19.86
C LYS A 207 -5.77 -16.74 -19.87
N GLN A 208 -4.50 -17.05 -19.66
CA GLN A 208 -3.35 -16.21 -19.95
C GLN A 208 -3.40 -15.78 -21.42
N THR A 209 -3.45 -14.48 -21.69
CA THR A 209 -3.12 -13.92 -23.00
C THR A 209 -1.61 -14.07 -23.17
N SER A 210 -1.19 -15.09 -23.90
CA SER A 210 0.17 -15.21 -24.42
C SER A 210 0.37 -14.08 -25.42
N LEU A 211 1.03 -13.00 -25.00
CA LEU A 211 1.73 -12.15 -25.94
C LEU A 211 2.93 -12.97 -26.41
N ASP A 212 2.85 -13.50 -27.62
CA ASP A 212 3.98 -14.11 -28.32
C ASP A 212 4.97 -12.99 -28.64
N ILE A 213 5.86 -12.72 -27.69
CA ILE A 213 6.97 -11.78 -27.84
C ILE A 213 8.17 -12.61 -28.28
N ASP A 214 8.31 -12.77 -29.60
CA ASP A 214 9.48 -13.41 -30.20
C ASP A 214 10.76 -12.64 -29.83
N SER A 215 11.71 -13.37 -29.24
CA SER A 215 12.99 -12.85 -28.76
C SER A 215 14.13 -13.08 -29.76
N ASP A 216 13.85 -13.11 -31.05
CA ASP A 216 14.85 -13.18 -32.12
C ASP A 216 14.87 -11.87 -32.91
N MET A 217 15.95 -11.10 -32.72
CA MET A 217 16.35 -10.00 -33.59
C MET A 217 17.83 -10.24 -33.89
N GLU A 218 18.11 -11.00 -34.95
CA GLU A 218 19.42 -10.95 -35.60
C GLU A 218 19.47 -9.72 -36.51
N ASP A 219 20.62 -9.02 -36.47
CA ASP A 219 20.97 -7.90 -37.33
C ASP A 219 20.75 -8.27 -38.80
N SER A 220 19.91 -7.50 -39.49
CA SER A 220 19.98 -7.39 -40.93
C SER A 220 19.70 -5.93 -41.31
N ASP A 221 20.74 -5.27 -41.78
CA ASP A 221 20.68 -3.95 -42.40
C ASP A 221 19.74 -4.02 -43.62
N ASP A 222 18.55 -3.45 -43.53
CA ASP A 222 17.82 -2.98 -44.69
C ASP A 222 16.85 -1.85 -44.32
N ASP A 223 16.90 -0.78 -45.11
CA ASP A 223 16.21 0.49 -44.91
C ASP A 223 14.69 0.36 -45.09
N GLU A 224 13.92 0.32 -44.00
CA GLU A 224 12.51 0.70 -43.99
C GLU A 224 12.17 1.52 -42.73
N GLU A 225 11.30 2.51 -42.90
CA GLU A 225 10.85 3.49 -41.92
C GLU A 225 10.06 2.82 -40.77
N HIS A 226 10.74 2.09 -39.90
CA HIS A 226 10.13 1.32 -38.82
C HIS A 226 9.89 2.20 -37.60
N ALA A 227 8.63 2.22 -37.14
CA ALA A 227 8.28 2.70 -35.81
C ALA A 227 9.22 2.08 -34.77
N LYS A 228 9.88 2.93 -33.97
CA LYS A 228 10.85 2.50 -32.95
C LYS A 228 10.17 1.59 -31.92
N LYS A 229 10.21 0.28 -32.16
CA LYS A 229 9.71 -0.74 -31.24
C LYS A 229 10.52 -0.67 -29.96
N VAL A 230 9.85 -0.42 -28.84
CA VAL A 230 10.49 -0.36 -27.52
C VAL A 230 11.09 -1.73 -27.18
N SER A 231 12.37 -1.76 -26.80
CA SER A 231 13.08 -2.99 -26.44
C SER A 231 12.65 -3.51 -25.06
N ILE A 232 12.81 -4.81 -24.84
CA ILE A 232 12.54 -5.45 -23.54
C ILE A 232 13.74 -5.18 -22.63
N PRO A 233 13.55 -4.63 -21.42
CA PRO A 233 14.65 -4.40 -20.50
C PRO A 233 15.22 -5.72 -19.98
N VAL A 234 16.55 -5.79 -19.85
CA VAL A 234 17.27 -6.97 -19.36
C VAL A 234 17.78 -6.75 -17.94
N TYR A 235 18.06 -5.49 -17.60
CA TYR A 235 18.58 -5.08 -16.29
C TYR A 235 17.48 -4.46 -15.42
N LEU A 236 17.56 -4.65 -14.10
CA LEU A 236 16.61 -4.08 -13.15
C LEU A 236 16.70 -2.55 -13.10
N LYS A 237 17.87 -1.99 -13.39
CA LYS A 237 18.04 -0.54 -13.60
C LYS A 237 17.18 -0.03 -14.77
N GLU A 238 17.12 -0.78 -15.87
CA GLU A 238 16.32 -0.42 -17.04
C GLU A 238 14.84 -0.60 -16.77
N LEU A 239 14.47 -1.68 -16.08
CA LEU A 239 13.09 -1.88 -15.62
C LEU A 239 12.62 -0.70 -14.77
N LEU A 240 13.44 -0.26 -13.81
CA LEU A 240 13.15 0.90 -12.98
C LEU A 240 13.00 2.17 -13.83
N ALA A 241 13.91 2.40 -14.77
CA ALA A 241 13.83 3.54 -15.68
C ALA A 241 12.55 3.52 -16.55
N TYR A 242 12.10 2.34 -16.97
CA TYR A 242 10.88 2.18 -17.77
C TYR A 242 9.62 2.42 -16.93
N LEU A 243 9.59 1.97 -15.68
CA LEU A 243 8.50 2.26 -14.75
C LEU A 243 8.41 3.77 -14.44
N MET A 244 9.56 4.44 -14.31
CA MET A 244 9.66 5.88 -14.06
C MET A 244 9.51 6.76 -15.30
N ALA A 245 9.41 6.19 -16.51
CA ALA A 245 9.41 6.96 -17.75
C ALA A 245 8.24 7.97 -17.78
N ASP A 246 8.54 9.25 -18.00
CA ASP A 246 7.56 10.34 -17.92
C ASP A 246 7.12 10.79 -19.31
N THR A 247 5.81 11.02 -19.48
CA THR A 247 5.19 11.47 -20.74
C THR A 247 5.71 12.82 -21.20
N GLY A 248 6.11 13.68 -20.26
CA GLY A 248 6.69 14.98 -20.60
C GLY A 248 8.09 14.93 -21.21
N LYS A 249 8.81 13.81 -21.09
CA LYS A 249 10.21 13.67 -21.57
C LYS A 249 10.37 12.65 -22.69
N ASP A 250 9.51 11.65 -22.76
CA ASP A 250 9.64 10.53 -23.70
C ASP A 250 8.29 10.20 -24.35
N SER A 251 8.23 10.34 -25.68
CA SER A 251 7.03 10.00 -26.47
C SER A 251 6.67 8.52 -26.41
N LEU A 252 7.62 7.63 -26.08
CA LEU A 252 7.41 6.18 -25.98
C LEU A 252 7.21 5.70 -24.53
N ALA A 253 7.04 6.62 -23.57
CA ALA A 253 6.75 6.31 -22.17
C ALA A 253 5.57 5.33 -21.94
N PRO A 254 4.41 5.43 -22.63
CA PRO A 254 3.29 4.52 -22.38
C PRO A 254 3.62 3.06 -22.75
N GLU A 255 4.33 2.85 -23.87
CA GLU A 255 4.73 1.52 -24.33
C GLU A 255 5.80 0.91 -23.42
N LYS A 256 6.78 1.72 -23.00
CA LYS A 256 7.81 1.32 -22.02
C LYS A 256 7.19 0.84 -20.71
N ARG A 257 6.24 1.60 -20.17
CA ARG A 257 5.53 1.24 -18.93
C ARG A 257 4.70 -0.03 -19.10
N LYS A 258 4.00 -0.18 -20.23
CA LYS A 258 3.21 -1.39 -20.51
C LYS A 258 4.08 -2.65 -20.55
N ILE A 259 5.22 -2.59 -21.24
CA ILE A 259 6.17 -3.71 -21.33
C ILE A 259 6.75 -4.00 -19.95
N ALA A 260 7.28 -2.99 -19.26
CA ALA A 260 7.87 -3.14 -17.93
C ALA A 260 6.91 -3.76 -16.93
N TYR A 261 5.65 -3.32 -16.95
CA TYR A 261 4.62 -3.81 -16.05
C TYR A 261 4.28 -5.29 -16.27
N ALA A 262 4.18 -5.74 -17.52
CA ALA A 262 3.86 -7.13 -17.85
C ALA A 262 5.00 -8.11 -17.49
N ILE A 263 6.26 -7.68 -17.67
CA ILE A 263 7.42 -8.55 -17.45
C ILE A 263 7.98 -8.49 -16.02
N ALA A 264 7.65 -7.45 -15.24
CA ALA A 264 8.30 -7.17 -13.96
C ALA A 264 8.31 -8.37 -13.00
N PRO A 265 7.19 -9.07 -12.70
CA PRO A 265 7.21 -10.21 -11.79
C PRO A 265 8.13 -11.35 -12.26
N GLN A 266 8.14 -11.62 -13.57
CA GLN A 266 8.92 -12.71 -14.17
C GLN A 266 10.41 -12.39 -14.13
N MET A 267 10.78 -11.17 -14.54
CA MET A 267 12.17 -10.72 -14.55
C MET A 267 12.78 -10.67 -13.15
N ILE A 268 12.01 -10.20 -12.16
CA ILE A 268 12.44 -10.13 -10.75
C ILE A 268 12.66 -11.54 -10.18
N ARG A 269 11.75 -12.47 -10.46
CA ARG A 269 11.89 -13.88 -10.05
C ARG A 269 13.08 -14.57 -10.74
N ALA A 270 13.35 -14.27 -12.00
CA ALA A 270 14.51 -14.81 -12.71
C ALA A 270 15.84 -14.33 -12.10
N LYS A 271 15.87 -13.12 -11.54
CA LYS A 271 17.03 -12.52 -10.86
C LYS A 271 17.04 -12.74 -9.34
N LYS A 272 16.34 -13.77 -8.85
CA LYS A 272 16.28 -14.12 -7.42
C LYS A 272 17.67 -14.31 -6.82
N GLY A 273 17.93 -13.67 -5.68
CA GLY A 273 19.20 -13.73 -4.97
C GLY A 273 20.38 -13.02 -5.66
N SER A 274 20.14 -12.27 -6.73
CA SER A 274 21.20 -11.49 -7.38
C SER A 274 21.56 -10.23 -6.57
N PRO A 275 22.83 -9.76 -6.63
CA PRO A 275 23.23 -8.52 -5.97
C PRO A 275 22.55 -7.30 -6.58
N GLU A 276 22.22 -7.35 -7.88
CA GLU A 276 21.45 -6.31 -8.57
C GLU A 276 20.06 -6.13 -7.94
N LEU A 277 19.36 -7.25 -7.67
CA LEU A 277 18.04 -7.20 -7.04
C LEU A 277 18.09 -6.61 -5.63
N ASN A 278 19.06 -7.00 -4.82
CA ASN A 278 19.20 -6.45 -3.47
C ASN A 278 19.54 -4.95 -3.48
N TYR A 279 20.21 -4.44 -4.52
CA TYR A 279 20.53 -3.01 -4.64
C TYR A 279 19.31 -2.18 -5.06
N TYR A 280 18.49 -2.70 -5.97
CA TYR A 280 17.33 -1.99 -6.52
C TYR A 280 16.00 -2.34 -5.85
N SER A 281 15.95 -3.30 -4.91
CA SER A 281 14.71 -3.82 -4.30
C SER A 281 13.85 -2.70 -3.71
N ASP A 282 14.46 -1.82 -2.92
CA ASP A 282 13.74 -0.80 -2.17
C ASP A 282 13.19 0.28 -3.10
N SER A 283 14.00 0.72 -4.07
CA SER A 283 13.57 1.70 -5.09
C SER A 283 12.51 1.13 -6.01
N LEU A 284 12.63 -0.13 -6.45
CA LEU A 284 11.62 -0.81 -7.25
C LEU A 284 10.32 -0.97 -6.47
N LEU A 285 10.39 -1.35 -5.19
CA LEU A 285 9.21 -1.55 -4.36
C LEU A 285 8.46 -0.23 -4.13
N GLN A 286 9.17 0.85 -3.81
CA GLN A 286 8.59 2.19 -3.65
C GLN A 286 7.95 2.69 -4.95
N GLU A 287 8.61 2.50 -6.09
CA GLU A 287 8.06 2.88 -7.39
C GLU A 287 6.80 2.07 -7.69
N VAL A 288 6.84 0.74 -7.54
CA VAL A 288 5.67 -0.13 -7.81
C VAL A 288 4.49 0.26 -6.91
N ILE A 289 4.72 0.58 -5.64
CA ILE A 289 3.67 1.04 -4.72
C ILE A 289 3.06 2.37 -5.20
N SER A 290 3.86 3.30 -5.71
CA SER A 290 3.40 4.61 -6.17
C SER A 290 2.74 4.57 -7.56
N LEU A 291 2.95 3.51 -8.35
CA LEU A 291 2.34 3.36 -9.67
C LEU A 291 0.81 3.52 -9.60
N SER A 292 0.30 4.41 -10.45
CA SER A 292 -1.12 4.62 -10.67
C SER A 292 -1.52 4.10 -12.06
N ASN A 293 -2.79 3.73 -12.22
CA ASN A 293 -3.30 3.20 -13.47
C ASN A 293 -3.62 4.31 -14.48
N THR A 294 -2.64 5.16 -14.82
CA THR A 294 -2.82 6.31 -15.72
C THR A 294 -3.30 5.89 -17.11
N TYR A 295 -2.91 4.70 -17.56
CA TYR A 295 -3.15 4.20 -18.92
C TYR A 295 -4.26 3.14 -18.99
N ASN A 296 -5.00 2.92 -17.91
CA ASN A 296 -6.08 1.92 -17.83
C ASN A 296 -5.63 0.51 -18.29
N PHE A 297 -4.51 0.03 -17.74
CA PHE A 297 -4.07 -1.34 -17.95
C PHE A 297 -5.07 -2.33 -17.31
N ASP A 298 -5.31 -3.42 -18.02
CA ASP A 298 -6.10 -4.55 -17.52
C ASP A 298 -5.40 -5.22 -16.34
N ASP A 299 -6.18 -5.67 -15.35
CA ASP A 299 -5.70 -6.34 -14.14
C ASP A 299 -4.55 -5.60 -13.41
N PHE A 300 -4.58 -4.26 -13.47
CA PHE A 300 -3.53 -3.41 -12.91
C PHE A 300 -3.31 -3.61 -11.39
N ASN A 301 -4.33 -3.96 -10.61
CA ASN A 301 -4.08 -4.19 -9.19
C ASN A 301 -3.45 -5.57 -8.94
N ALA A 302 -3.79 -6.57 -9.75
CA ALA A 302 -3.32 -7.95 -9.58
C ALA A 302 -1.85 -8.11 -9.99
N TRP A 303 -1.46 -7.53 -11.12
CA TRP A 303 -0.07 -7.53 -11.60
C TRP A 303 0.84 -6.65 -10.71
N LYS A 304 0.35 -5.52 -10.20
CA LYS A 304 1.05 -4.69 -9.22
C LYS A 304 1.31 -5.46 -7.93
N LEU A 305 0.29 -6.09 -7.35
CA LEU A 305 0.43 -6.95 -6.19
C LEU A 305 1.41 -8.11 -6.46
N SER A 306 1.31 -8.75 -7.63
CA SER A 306 2.22 -9.85 -8.02
C SER A 306 3.68 -9.37 -8.14
N THR A 307 3.90 -8.14 -8.61
CA THR A 307 5.23 -7.52 -8.68
C THR A 307 5.77 -7.24 -7.28
N MET A 308 4.95 -6.67 -6.39
CA MET A 308 5.34 -6.45 -4.99
C MET A 308 5.74 -7.75 -4.30
N ILE A 309 4.92 -8.81 -4.44
CA ILE A 309 5.23 -10.15 -3.91
C ILE A 309 6.53 -10.69 -4.51
N ALA A 310 6.71 -10.57 -5.83
CA ALA A 310 7.92 -11.04 -6.51
C ALA A 310 9.19 -10.37 -5.95
N ILE A 311 9.15 -9.06 -5.67
CA ILE A 311 10.27 -8.33 -5.05
C ILE A 311 10.54 -8.86 -3.65
N THR A 312 9.51 -8.92 -2.80
CA THR A 312 9.65 -9.33 -1.40
C THR A 312 10.14 -10.79 -1.25
N VAL A 313 9.72 -11.69 -2.13
CA VAL A 313 10.10 -13.12 -2.10
C VAL A 313 11.47 -13.41 -2.74
N SER A 314 11.86 -12.62 -3.74
CA SER A 314 13.07 -12.89 -4.53
C SER A 314 14.33 -12.21 -3.97
N THR A 315 14.16 -11.22 -3.10
CA THR A 315 15.24 -10.50 -2.42
C THR A 315 15.88 -11.36 -1.34
N SER A 316 17.17 -11.17 -1.08
CA SER A 316 17.90 -11.92 -0.05
C SER A 316 17.60 -11.43 1.37
N ASP A 317 17.26 -10.14 1.49
CA ASP A 317 16.86 -9.50 2.74
C ASP A 317 15.36 -9.22 2.75
N PHE A 318 14.60 -10.16 3.32
CA PHE A 318 13.17 -10.00 3.52
C PHE A 318 12.84 -8.86 4.50
N SER A 319 13.70 -8.64 5.51
CA SER A 319 13.41 -7.69 6.60
C SER A 319 13.39 -6.26 6.07
N SER A 320 14.37 -5.89 5.24
CA SER A 320 14.43 -4.58 4.57
C SER A 320 13.16 -4.30 3.75
N CYS A 321 12.71 -5.25 2.92
CA CYS A 321 11.47 -5.09 2.16
C CYS A 321 10.24 -4.92 3.06
N THR A 322 10.15 -5.69 4.16
CA THR A 322 9.05 -5.55 5.11
C THR A 322 9.08 -4.23 5.86
N ASP A 323 10.26 -3.71 6.19
CA ASP A 323 10.40 -2.42 6.85
C ASP A 323 9.91 -1.28 5.95
N VAL A 324 10.27 -1.30 4.66
CA VAL A 324 9.75 -0.33 3.67
C VAL A 324 8.23 -0.42 3.55
N LEU A 325 7.67 -1.64 3.49
CA LEU A 325 6.23 -1.86 3.42
C LEU A 325 5.51 -1.36 4.68
N LEU A 326 6.02 -1.66 5.87
CA LEU A 326 5.44 -1.23 7.13
C LEU A 326 5.57 0.28 7.35
N GLN A 327 6.71 0.87 7.00
CA GLN A 327 6.90 2.33 7.03
C GLN A 327 5.89 3.01 6.12
N THR A 328 5.76 2.52 4.87
CA THR A 328 4.77 3.02 3.90
C THR A 328 3.34 2.80 4.40
N PHE A 329 3.05 1.65 5.02
CA PHE A 329 1.76 1.37 5.63
C PHE A 329 1.42 2.40 6.72
N VAL A 330 2.37 2.76 7.57
CA VAL A 330 2.14 3.76 8.64
C VAL A 330 2.09 5.19 8.08
N SER A 331 2.78 5.48 6.98
CA SER A 331 2.79 6.79 6.34
C SER A 331 1.37 7.31 6.07
N GLY A 332 1.11 8.57 6.41
CA GLY A 332 -0.23 9.18 6.33
C GLY A 332 -0.77 9.42 4.91
N ASP A 333 0.06 9.28 3.88
CA ASP A 333 -0.24 9.75 2.52
C ASP A 333 -0.75 8.69 1.55
N ILE A 334 -0.86 7.44 2.00
CA ILE A 334 -1.28 6.35 1.12
C ILE A 334 -2.79 6.10 1.23
N SER A 335 -3.38 5.76 0.08
CA SER A 335 -4.79 5.38 0.03
C SER A 335 -5.06 4.10 0.82
N ILE A 336 -6.31 3.93 1.25
CA ILE A 336 -6.75 2.68 1.89
C ILE A 336 -6.50 1.46 0.99
N GLY A 337 -6.68 1.61 -0.32
CA GLY A 337 -6.40 0.54 -1.28
C GLY A 337 -4.94 0.09 -1.27
N ILE A 338 -4.00 1.04 -1.13
CA ILE A 338 -2.57 0.71 -0.98
C ILE A 338 -2.30 0.02 0.35
N ARG A 339 -2.93 0.48 1.46
CA ARG A 339 -2.80 -0.18 2.78
C ARG A 339 -3.24 -1.64 2.74
N VAL A 340 -4.39 -1.91 2.13
CA VAL A 340 -4.91 -3.26 1.91
C VAL A 340 -3.94 -4.07 1.04
N MET A 341 -3.47 -3.50 -0.06
CA MET A 341 -2.50 -4.15 -0.95
C MET A 341 -1.18 -4.49 -0.25
N ILE A 342 -0.69 -3.64 0.65
CA ILE A 342 0.50 -3.92 1.47
C ILE A 342 0.25 -5.11 2.40
N LEU A 343 -0.88 -5.15 3.10
CA LEU A 343 -1.25 -6.26 3.98
C LEU A 343 -1.36 -7.58 3.20
N SER A 344 -2.01 -7.56 2.04
CA SER A 344 -2.07 -8.71 1.13
C SER A 344 -0.69 -9.11 0.61
N CYS A 345 0.18 -8.16 0.27
CA CYS A 345 1.55 -8.45 -0.17
C CYS A 345 2.34 -9.15 0.93
N LEU A 346 2.28 -8.67 2.18
CA LEU A 346 2.98 -9.28 3.31
C LEU A 346 2.50 -10.72 3.56
N SER A 347 1.19 -10.92 3.66
CA SER A 347 0.62 -12.24 3.95
C SER A 347 0.89 -13.25 2.85
N LEU A 348 0.75 -12.86 1.58
CA LEU A 348 1.02 -13.73 0.43
C LEU A 348 2.51 -14.02 0.24
N SER A 349 3.38 -13.04 0.53
CA SER A 349 4.84 -13.25 0.48
C SER A 349 5.30 -14.22 1.55
N CYS A 350 4.78 -14.11 2.79
CA CYS A 350 5.06 -15.08 3.85
C CYS A 350 4.61 -16.48 3.47
N ARG A 351 3.45 -16.61 2.83
CA ARG A 351 2.90 -17.89 2.38
C ARG A 351 3.74 -18.52 1.27
N GLU A 352 4.20 -17.73 0.31
CA GLU A 352 5.11 -18.18 -0.76
C GLU A 352 6.48 -18.60 -0.19
N LEU A 353 7.03 -17.84 0.76
CA LEU A 353 8.32 -18.13 1.39
C LEU A 353 8.28 -19.34 2.33
N ALA A 354 7.22 -19.47 3.14
CA ALA A 354 7.02 -20.61 4.03
C ALA A 354 6.91 -21.93 3.24
N GLY A 355 6.36 -21.85 2.03
CA GLY A 355 6.24 -22.97 1.10
C GLY A 355 5.14 -23.95 1.51
N GLY A 356 4.68 -24.74 0.54
CA GLY A 356 3.80 -25.88 0.81
C GLY A 356 2.31 -25.69 0.59
N TYR A 357 1.89 -24.50 0.17
CA TYR A 357 0.48 -24.19 -0.08
C TYR A 357 0.06 -24.44 -1.54
N GLY A 358 1.01 -24.61 -2.47
CA GLY A 358 0.70 -24.89 -3.88
C GLY A 358 -0.03 -23.75 -4.58
N ASP A 359 0.31 -22.51 -4.22
CA ASP A 359 -0.43 -21.31 -4.61
C ASP A 359 -0.09 -20.85 -6.04
N ASP A 360 -0.98 -21.17 -6.99
CA ASP A 360 -0.90 -20.75 -8.39
C ASP A 360 -1.64 -19.42 -8.68
N PHE A 361 -2.24 -18.78 -7.66
CA PHE A 361 -3.04 -17.56 -7.85
C PHE A 361 -2.18 -16.30 -8.11
N VAL A 362 -0.87 -16.35 -7.89
CA VAL A 362 0.02 -15.20 -8.12
C VAL A 362 0.46 -15.18 -9.59
N LEU A 363 0.14 -14.09 -10.28
CA LEU A 363 0.48 -13.92 -11.70
C LEU A 363 2.01 -13.88 -11.91
N GLY A 364 2.45 -14.20 -13.13
CA GLY A 364 3.86 -14.13 -13.52
C GLY A 364 4.77 -15.18 -12.86
N LYS A 365 4.23 -16.34 -12.44
CA LYS A 365 5.03 -17.51 -12.01
C LYS A 365 5.47 -18.41 -13.18
N VAL A 366 4.89 -18.20 -14.36
CA VAL A 366 5.15 -18.96 -15.59
C VAL A 366 6.21 -18.24 -16.43
N ASP A 367 6.94 -18.97 -17.26
CA ASP A 367 7.93 -18.45 -18.24
C ASP A 367 9.19 -17.77 -17.65
N ILE A 368 9.60 -18.13 -16.43
CA ILE A 368 10.80 -17.59 -15.79
C ILE A 368 12.08 -17.84 -16.62
N ASP A 369 12.15 -18.98 -17.32
CA ASP A 369 13.32 -19.37 -18.13
C ASP A 369 13.62 -18.39 -19.28
N LYS A 370 12.62 -17.61 -19.76
CA LYS A 370 12.82 -16.61 -20.84
C LYS A 370 13.69 -15.43 -20.42
N PHE A 371 13.77 -15.16 -19.11
CA PHE A 371 14.51 -14.03 -18.55
C PHE A 371 15.84 -14.44 -17.90
N GLY A 372 16.17 -15.74 -17.94
CA GLY A 372 17.48 -16.24 -17.52
C GLY A 372 18.57 -15.87 -18.52
N PRO A 373 19.86 -15.97 -18.13
CA PRO A 373 20.96 -15.85 -19.09
C PRO A 373 20.75 -16.86 -20.23
N LYS A 374 20.95 -16.41 -21.48
CA LYS A 374 20.82 -17.28 -22.66
C LYS A 374 21.69 -18.53 -22.43
N LYS A 375 21.04 -19.68 -22.26
CA LYS A 375 21.74 -20.95 -22.14
C LYS A 375 22.32 -21.28 -23.51
N LEU A 376 23.57 -21.73 -23.51
CA LEU A 376 24.14 -22.35 -24.71
C LEU A 376 23.21 -23.49 -25.17
N PRO A 377 23.14 -23.79 -26.46
CA PRO A 377 22.45 -24.98 -26.96
C PRO A 377 22.81 -26.21 -26.12
N GLU A 378 21.82 -27.03 -25.77
CA GLU A 378 21.91 -28.08 -24.73
C GLU A 378 23.09 -29.07 -24.93
N ASN A 379 23.53 -29.25 -26.16
CA ASN A 379 24.73 -30.02 -26.51
C ASN A 379 26.03 -29.31 -26.10
N ILE A 380 26.17 -28.01 -26.38
CA ILE A 380 27.34 -27.19 -26.06
C ILE A 380 27.36 -26.85 -24.57
N HIS A 381 26.20 -26.57 -23.97
CA HIS A 381 26.08 -26.32 -22.53
C HIS A 381 26.56 -27.52 -21.71
N ARG A 382 26.16 -28.75 -22.09
CA ARG A 382 26.65 -29.97 -21.46
C ARG A 382 28.15 -30.21 -21.65
N GLN A 383 28.72 -29.80 -22.78
CA GLN A 383 30.17 -29.86 -22.98
C GLN A 383 30.88 -28.85 -22.06
N PHE A 384 30.40 -27.62 -22.00
CA PHE A 384 30.98 -26.56 -21.16
C PHE A 384 30.93 -26.91 -19.67
N ILE A 385 29.81 -27.44 -19.17
CA ILE A 385 29.70 -27.92 -17.77
C ILE A 385 30.70 -29.06 -17.49
N LYS A 386 30.94 -29.95 -18.46
CA LYS A 386 31.95 -31.01 -18.30
C LYS A 386 33.38 -30.46 -18.24
N TYR A 387 33.67 -29.39 -18.97
CA TYR A 387 34.97 -28.72 -18.93
C TYR A 387 35.17 -27.91 -17.65
N ASP A 388 34.13 -27.26 -17.11
CA ASP A 388 34.21 -26.47 -15.88
C ASP A 388 34.36 -27.35 -14.63
N ARG A 389 33.85 -28.59 -14.69
CA ARG A 389 34.15 -29.65 -13.73
C ARG A 389 35.51 -30.30 -14.00
N VAL A 390 36.58 -29.49 -14.05
CA VAL A 390 37.92 -30.04 -13.84
C VAL A 390 37.98 -30.49 -12.39
N GLU A 391 37.66 -31.77 -12.15
CA GLU A 391 38.04 -32.43 -10.92
C GLU A 391 39.56 -32.25 -10.72
N PRO A 392 40.04 -31.92 -9.51
CA PRO A 392 41.45 -32.01 -9.23
C PRO A 392 41.87 -33.44 -9.55
N ILE A 393 42.81 -33.60 -10.48
CA ILE A 393 43.32 -34.90 -10.93
C ILE A 393 43.51 -35.78 -9.70
N GLU A 394 42.62 -36.76 -9.52
CA GLU A 394 42.69 -37.64 -8.37
C GLU A 394 44.00 -38.42 -8.47
N LEU A 395 44.93 -38.09 -7.57
CA LEU A 395 46.11 -38.88 -7.20
C LEU A 395 45.71 -40.24 -6.55
N ASN A 396 44.52 -40.77 -6.88
CA ASN A 396 43.97 -42.02 -6.37
C ASN A 396 43.99 -43.13 -7.44
N ALA A 397 44.31 -42.82 -8.69
CA ALA A 397 44.49 -43.82 -9.75
C ALA A 397 45.83 -44.59 -9.64
N ILE A 398 46.78 -44.15 -8.79
CA ILE A 398 48.08 -44.81 -8.61
C ILE A 398 48.05 -45.80 -7.42
N THR A 399 47.10 -45.67 -6.49
CA THR A 399 46.98 -46.58 -5.33
C THR A 399 46.05 -47.78 -5.56
N ALA A 400 45.37 -47.83 -6.71
CA ALA A 400 44.49 -48.96 -7.09
C ALA A 400 45.22 -50.13 -7.78
N ALA A 401 46.54 -50.06 -7.97
CA ALA A 401 47.33 -51.15 -8.57
C ALA A 401 47.98 -52.11 -7.54
N HIS A 402 47.84 -51.85 -6.23
CA HIS A 402 48.37 -52.73 -5.18
C HIS A 402 47.36 -52.94 -4.05
N SER A 403 46.37 -53.81 -4.27
CA SER A 403 45.79 -54.66 -3.24
C SER A 403 44.75 -55.60 -3.85
N GLY A 404 45.23 -56.74 -4.36
CA GLY A 404 44.44 -57.95 -4.36
C GLY A 404 44.26 -58.46 -2.94
N MET A 405 43.16 -59.16 -2.73
CA MET A 405 42.76 -59.95 -1.55
C MET A 405 41.98 -59.23 -0.44
N ASP A 406 40.85 -59.87 -0.15
CA ASP A 406 39.96 -59.82 1.02
C ASP A 406 39.00 -58.62 1.26
N GLY A 407 37.71 -58.95 1.11
CA GLY A 407 36.64 -58.51 2.01
C GLY A 407 36.40 -57.00 2.14
N LYS A 408 36.00 -56.31 1.06
CA LYS A 408 35.58 -54.91 1.18
C LYS A 408 34.05 -54.80 1.31
N LEU A 409 33.59 -54.57 2.54
CA LEU A 409 32.24 -54.08 2.83
C LEU A 409 32.00 -52.79 2.03
N VAL A 410 31.14 -52.85 1.01
CA VAL A 410 30.61 -51.65 0.38
C VAL A 410 29.59 -51.06 1.35
N ARG A 411 30.01 -50.10 2.17
CA ARG A 411 29.09 -49.28 2.97
C ARG A 411 28.32 -48.39 2.00
N MET A 412 27.24 -48.93 1.44
CA MET A 412 26.27 -48.10 0.73
C MET A 412 25.67 -47.14 1.76
N SER A 413 25.99 -45.86 1.63
CA SER A 413 25.31 -44.80 2.37
C SER A 413 23.81 -44.94 2.16
N SER A 414 23.04 -44.98 3.26
CA SER A 414 21.56 -45.03 3.25
C SER A 414 20.92 -43.82 2.55
N THR A 415 21.72 -42.82 2.18
CA THR A 415 21.31 -41.66 1.41
C THR A 415 21.19 -41.99 -0.09
N LEU A 416 22.00 -42.89 -0.64
CA LEU A 416 22.01 -43.20 -2.08
C LEU A 416 20.87 -44.13 -2.51
N SER A 417 20.40 -44.98 -1.61
CA SER A 417 19.27 -45.90 -1.86
C SER A 417 17.89 -45.24 -1.75
N LYS A 418 17.81 -43.97 -1.30
CA LYS A 418 16.55 -43.21 -1.24
C LYS A 418 16.12 -42.61 -2.58
N GLU A 419 17.00 -42.52 -3.57
CA GLU A 419 16.65 -41.95 -4.88
C GLU A 419 15.98 -42.94 -5.86
N ARG A 420 15.83 -44.23 -5.48
CA ARG A 420 15.17 -45.26 -6.30
C ARG A 420 13.86 -45.80 -5.75
N ALA A 421 13.25 -45.13 -4.78
CA ALA A 421 11.86 -45.39 -4.39
C ALA A 421 10.96 -44.38 -5.10
N GLY A 422 10.24 -44.86 -6.12
CA GLY A 422 9.47 -44.04 -7.05
C GLY A 422 8.51 -43.03 -6.42
N ASN A 423 8.29 -41.95 -7.18
CA ASN A 423 7.18 -40.99 -7.11
C ASN A 423 6.03 -41.38 -6.15
N LYS A 424 6.24 -41.14 -4.86
CA LYS A 424 5.18 -40.90 -3.89
C LYS A 424 5.29 -39.43 -3.52
N GLY A 425 4.19 -38.70 -3.72
CA GLY A 425 4.08 -37.24 -3.77
C GLY A 425 5.19 -36.47 -3.06
N ARG A 426 5.81 -35.52 -3.79
CA ARG A 426 6.80 -34.56 -3.27
C ARG A 426 6.33 -34.10 -1.88
N LYS A 427 7.01 -34.54 -0.82
CA LYS A 427 6.75 -34.01 0.51
C LYS A 427 6.89 -32.50 0.42
N ILE A 428 5.83 -31.79 0.80
CA ILE A 428 5.84 -30.34 0.93
C ILE A 428 7.03 -29.96 1.82
N VAL A 429 8.07 -29.37 1.21
CA VAL A 429 9.25 -28.90 1.95
C VAL A 429 8.93 -27.48 2.41
N ARG A 430 8.70 -27.31 3.71
CA ARG A 430 8.57 -25.97 4.30
C ARG A 430 9.94 -25.34 4.51
N ASN A 431 10.05 -24.04 4.26
CA ASN A 431 11.27 -23.27 4.47
C ASN A 431 11.42 -22.90 5.95
N THR A 432 12.06 -23.79 6.72
CA THR A 432 12.24 -23.60 8.17
C THR A 432 13.17 -22.45 8.52
N THR A 433 14.09 -22.04 7.62
CA THR A 433 15.00 -20.91 7.86
C THR A 433 14.23 -19.60 7.93
N PHE A 434 13.37 -19.34 6.94
CA PHE A 434 12.51 -18.16 6.93
C PHE A 434 11.53 -18.14 8.12
N ILE A 435 10.86 -19.28 8.37
CA ILE A 435 9.85 -19.41 9.42
C ILE A 435 10.42 -19.12 10.81
N ASN A 436 11.69 -19.42 11.06
CA ASN A 436 12.30 -19.24 12.38
C ASN A 436 13.06 -17.92 12.53
N LYS A 437 13.56 -17.32 11.44
CA LYS A 437 14.43 -16.12 11.52
C LYS A 437 13.67 -14.83 11.30
N ASP A 438 12.84 -14.77 10.26
CA ASP A 438 12.29 -13.51 9.75
C ASP A 438 10.78 -13.40 9.95
N LEU A 439 10.05 -14.52 9.85
CA LEU A 439 8.59 -14.54 10.09
C LEU A 439 8.19 -14.05 11.50
N PRO A 440 8.82 -14.50 12.60
CA PRO A 440 8.40 -14.09 13.95
C PRO A 440 8.55 -12.59 14.16
N LYS A 441 9.63 -11.99 13.62
CA LYS A 441 9.85 -10.54 13.69
C LYS A 441 8.70 -9.77 13.04
N LEU A 442 8.24 -10.20 11.87
CA LEU A 442 7.10 -9.58 11.21
C LEU A 442 5.81 -9.70 12.03
N VAL A 443 5.55 -10.89 12.60
CA VAL A 443 4.37 -11.11 13.46
C VAL A 443 4.38 -10.16 14.66
N TYR A 444 5.49 -10.05 15.40
CA TYR A 444 5.58 -9.12 16.52
C TYR A 444 5.53 -7.66 16.08
N SER A 445 6.11 -7.29 14.94
CA SER A 445 6.01 -5.92 14.41
C SER A 445 4.57 -5.55 14.09
N LEU A 446 3.78 -6.46 13.51
CA LEU A 446 2.36 -6.23 13.27
C LEU A 446 1.59 -6.15 14.61
N ILE A 447 1.73 -7.12 15.50
CA ILE A 447 1.06 -7.07 16.81
C ILE A 447 1.41 -5.78 17.57
N GLY A 448 2.69 -5.40 17.60
CA GLY A 448 3.15 -4.17 18.24
C GLY A 448 2.61 -2.91 17.57
N LEU A 449 2.47 -2.89 16.24
CA LEU A 449 1.83 -1.80 15.53
C LEU A 449 0.35 -1.66 15.93
N TRP A 450 -0.37 -2.78 15.98
CA TRP A 450 -1.77 -2.78 16.40
C TRP A 450 -1.95 -2.27 17.82
N GLU A 451 -1.17 -2.79 18.77
CA GLU A 451 -1.22 -2.36 20.18
C GLU A 451 -0.84 -0.88 20.34
N THR A 452 0.12 -0.39 19.55
CA THR A 452 0.48 1.04 19.53
C THR A 452 -0.70 1.89 19.07
N VAL A 453 -1.31 1.56 17.93
CA VAL A 453 -2.49 2.26 17.39
C VAL A 453 -3.65 2.21 18.37
N ARG A 454 -3.82 1.07 19.04
CA ARG A 454 -4.84 0.88 20.06
C ARG A 454 -4.64 1.73 21.30
N SER A 455 -3.41 1.85 21.79
CA SER A 455 -3.13 2.70 22.95
C SER A 455 -3.43 4.18 22.67
N VAL A 456 -3.25 4.64 21.44
CA VAL A 456 -3.53 6.02 21.03
C VAL A 456 -5.01 6.27 20.75
N THR A 457 -5.65 5.38 20.00
CA THR A 457 -7.03 5.60 19.52
C THR A 457 -8.09 5.03 20.46
N GLY A 458 -7.71 4.16 21.39
CA GLY A 458 -8.60 3.35 22.22
C GLY A 458 -9.24 2.15 21.52
N SER A 459 -9.01 1.97 20.21
CA SER A 459 -9.59 0.92 19.35
C SER A 459 -8.62 0.53 18.23
N GLY A 460 -9.07 -0.12 17.16
CA GLY A 460 -8.29 -0.26 15.93
C GLY A 460 -8.09 1.06 15.16
N PHE A 461 -7.64 0.95 13.90
CA PHE A 461 -7.48 2.09 13.00
C PHE A 461 -8.79 2.86 12.80
N LYS A 462 -8.77 4.19 12.96
CA LYS A 462 -9.94 5.08 12.81
C LYS A 462 -9.84 5.89 11.51
N LEU A 463 -10.39 5.37 10.41
CA LEU A 463 -10.42 6.00 9.08
C LEU A 463 -11.87 6.29 8.63
N GLY A 464 -12.77 6.62 9.55
CA GLY A 464 -14.19 6.86 9.24
C GLY A 464 -14.85 5.58 8.71
N SER A 465 -15.48 5.66 7.54
CA SER A 465 -16.18 4.53 6.91
C SER A 465 -15.27 3.35 6.53
N PHE A 466 -13.97 3.58 6.38
CA PHE A 466 -13.01 2.53 5.99
C PHE A 466 -12.38 1.81 7.19
N SER A 467 -12.71 2.20 8.42
CA SER A 467 -12.15 1.60 9.65
C SER A 467 -12.41 0.10 9.70
N THR A 468 -13.66 -0.32 9.44
CA THR A 468 -14.09 -1.72 9.45
C THR A 468 -13.33 -2.56 8.43
N LEU A 469 -13.18 -2.06 7.20
CA LEU A 469 -12.46 -2.73 6.12
C LEU A 469 -10.97 -2.91 6.48
N LEU A 470 -10.32 -1.84 6.95
CA LEU A 470 -8.89 -1.91 7.27
C LEU A 470 -8.62 -2.84 8.45
N ASN A 471 -9.41 -2.72 9.51
CA ASN A 471 -9.25 -3.53 10.72
C ASN A 471 -9.50 -5.01 10.44
N SER A 472 -10.53 -5.34 9.65
CA SER A 472 -10.82 -6.74 9.29
C SER A 472 -9.71 -7.33 8.43
N GLU A 473 -9.22 -6.61 7.42
CA GLU A 473 -8.13 -7.07 6.57
C GLU A 473 -6.81 -7.21 7.34
N TYR A 474 -6.56 -6.33 8.30
CA TYR A 474 -5.41 -6.41 9.18
C TYR A 474 -5.36 -7.74 9.94
N PHE A 475 -6.47 -8.13 10.59
CA PHE A 475 -6.55 -9.40 11.31
C PHE A 475 -6.53 -10.61 10.37
N ARG A 476 -7.16 -10.54 9.19
CA ARG A 476 -7.08 -11.62 8.19
C ARG A 476 -5.64 -11.85 7.73
N SER A 477 -4.92 -10.79 7.42
CA SER A 477 -3.51 -10.86 7.01
C SER A 477 -2.60 -11.33 8.16
N LEU A 478 -2.81 -10.84 9.38
CA LEU A 478 -2.09 -11.31 10.57
C LEU A 478 -2.30 -12.81 10.80
N CYS A 479 -3.54 -13.27 10.69
CA CYS A 479 -3.89 -14.68 10.81
C CYS A 479 -3.18 -15.53 9.75
N MET A 480 -3.21 -15.10 8.47
CA MET A 480 -2.51 -15.81 7.39
C MET A 480 -0.99 -15.89 7.59
N ILE A 481 -0.36 -14.83 8.11
CA ILE A 481 1.07 -14.84 8.43
C ILE A 481 1.34 -15.80 9.60
N TYR A 482 0.48 -15.80 10.62
CA TYR A 482 0.57 -16.73 11.73
C TYR A 482 0.37 -18.20 11.27
N GLU A 483 -0.58 -18.49 10.38
CA GLU A 483 -0.80 -19.81 9.77
C GLU A 483 0.50 -20.36 9.14
N CYS A 484 1.31 -19.48 8.54
CA CYS A 484 2.60 -19.84 7.92
C CYS A 484 3.66 -20.33 8.93
N SER A 485 3.50 -19.99 10.22
CA SER A 485 4.42 -20.43 11.29
C SER A 485 4.16 -21.86 11.76
N ILE A 486 2.97 -22.40 11.49
CA ILE A 486 2.52 -23.69 12.01
C ILE A 486 3.00 -24.84 11.11
N PRO A 487 3.59 -25.93 11.65
CA PRO A 487 4.04 -26.20 13.03
C PRO A 487 5.53 -25.89 13.25
N SER A 488 6.20 -25.29 12.27
CA SER A 488 7.66 -25.33 12.16
C SER A 488 8.40 -24.25 12.95
N SER A 489 7.68 -23.29 13.56
CA SER A 489 8.28 -22.18 14.29
C SER A 489 8.65 -22.54 15.73
N ILE A 490 9.87 -22.16 16.14
CA ILE A 490 10.37 -22.30 17.52
C ILE A 490 9.65 -21.33 18.46
N GLU A 491 9.30 -20.13 17.98
CA GLU A 491 8.64 -19.09 18.78
C GLU A 491 7.10 -19.16 18.71
N LEU A 492 6.55 -20.27 18.22
CA LEU A 492 5.11 -20.45 18.06
C LEU A 492 4.35 -20.14 19.35
N GLY A 493 4.84 -20.59 20.51
CA GLY A 493 4.21 -20.31 21.79
C GLY A 493 4.14 -18.82 22.16
N GLY A 494 5.19 -18.06 21.87
CA GLY A 494 5.23 -16.61 22.10
C GLY A 494 4.24 -15.87 21.17
N MET A 495 4.30 -16.17 19.88
CA MET A 495 3.38 -15.60 18.89
C MET A 495 1.91 -15.93 19.20
N THR A 496 1.63 -17.17 19.62
CA THR A 496 0.27 -17.62 20.00
C THR A 496 -0.26 -16.79 21.17
N ARG A 497 0.57 -16.59 22.20
CA ARG A 497 0.21 -15.80 23.38
C ARG A 497 -0.15 -14.38 23.00
N ASP A 498 0.73 -13.71 22.25
CA ASP A 498 0.55 -12.30 21.90
C ASP A 498 -0.64 -12.11 20.96
N LEU A 499 -0.83 -13.02 19.99
CA LEU A 499 -2.02 -13.03 19.14
C LEU A 499 -3.30 -13.21 19.96
N LEU A 500 -3.32 -14.17 20.90
CA LEU A 500 -4.48 -14.42 21.76
C LEU A 500 -4.80 -13.20 22.63
N LEU A 501 -3.78 -12.55 23.23
CA LEU A 501 -3.97 -11.32 23.99
C LEU A 501 -4.56 -10.20 23.15
N THR A 502 -4.03 -9.96 21.95
CA THR A 502 -4.53 -8.92 21.05
C THR A 502 -5.97 -9.20 20.60
N VAL A 503 -6.27 -10.45 20.27
CA VAL A 503 -7.62 -10.89 19.87
C VAL A 503 -8.61 -10.77 21.03
N THR A 504 -8.28 -11.23 22.23
CA THR A 504 -9.15 -11.12 23.41
C THR A 504 -9.44 -9.67 23.76
N LYS A 505 -8.44 -8.79 23.67
CA LYS A 505 -8.66 -7.35 23.85
C LYS A 505 -9.59 -6.79 22.77
N GLU A 506 -9.48 -7.23 21.52
CA GLU A 506 -10.37 -6.77 20.45
C GLU A 506 -11.80 -7.26 20.61
N LEU A 507 -11.98 -8.52 21.03
CA LEU A 507 -13.29 -9.05 21.40
C LEU A 507 -13.95 -8.23 22.51
N LYS A 508 -13.17 -7.81 23.53
CA LYS A 508 -13.65 -6.94 24.59
C LYS A 508 -14.10 -5.57 24.07
N TYR A 509 -13.41 -5.03 23.06
CA TYR A 509 -13.82 -3.78 22.42
C TYR A 509 -15.12 -3.97 21.65
N LEU A 510 -15.22 -5.03 20.83
CA LEU A 510 -16.42 -5.37 20.05
C LEU A 510 -17.64 -5.65 20.94
N SER A 511 -17.46 -6.36 22.05
CA SER A 511 -18.55 -6.66 23.00
C SER A 511 -19.10 -5.41 23.70
N ALA A 512 -18.31 -4.34 23.78
CA ALA A 512 -18.72 -3.08 24.40
C ALA A 512 -19.45 -2.14 23.42
N GLN A 513 -19.40 -2.42 22.11
CA GLN A 513 -20.07 -1.59 21.10
C GLN A 513 -21.58 -1.89 21.05
N PRO A 514 -22.44 -0.87 20.82
CA PRO A 514 -23.88 -1.06 20.66
C PRO A 514 -24.23 -1.77 19.35
N LYS A 515 -23.35 -1.72 18.34
CA LYS A 515 -23.48 -2.43 17.07
C LYS A 515 -22.20 -3.21 16.81
N LEU A 516 -22.35 -4.49 16.47
CA LEU A 516 -21.22 -5.37 16.14
C LEU A 516 -20.75 -5.12 14.71
N ASP A 517 -19.45 -4.89 14.54
CA ASP A 517 -18.79 -4.88 13.24
C ASP A 517 -18.53 -6.32 12.78
N SER A 518 -19.47 -6.89 12.01
CA SER A 518 -19.44 -8.30 11.59
C SER A 518 -18.15 -8.71 10.87
N GLU A 519 -17.59 -7.85 10.02
CA GLU A 519 -16.36 -8.15 9.27
C GLU A 519 -15.14 -8.26 10.19
N VAL A 520 -15.02 -7.35 11.15
CA VAL A 520 -13.92 -7.37 12.13
C VAL A 520 -14.09 -8.56 13.05
N PHE A 521 -15.31 -8.83 13.51
CA PHE A 521 -15.62 -9.98 14.34
C PHE A 521 -15.29 -11.31 13.63
N GLU A 522 -15.64 -11.46 12.34
CA GLU A 522 -15.29 -12.65 11.55
C GLU A 522 -13.76 -12.84 11.47
N ALA A 523 -13.01 -11.76 11.20
CA ALA A 523 -11.55 -11.82 11.10
C ALA A 523 -10.90 -12.21 12.44
N VAL A 524 -11.37 -11.65 13.55
CA VAL A 524 -10.91 -11.95 14.91
C VAL A 524 -11.28 -13.39 15.30
N LEU A 525 -12.49 -13.85 14.96
CA LEU A 525 -12.94 -15.21 15.20
C LEU A 525 -12.10 -16.22 14.42
N ARG A 526 -11.68 -15.89 13.19
CA ARG A 526 -10.75 -16.73 12.41
C ARG A 526 -9.42 -16.90 13.14
N CYS A 527 -8.84 -15.84 13.71
CA CYS A 527 -7.63 -15.95 14.52
C CYS A 527 -7.80 -16.93 15.69
N LEU A 528 -8.90 -16.83 16.43
CA LEU A 528 -9.18 -17.77 17.53
C LEU A 528 -9.34 -19.20 17.05
N LYS A 529 -10.04 -19.40 15.92
CA LYS A 529 -10.22 -20.72 15.34
C LYS A 529 -8.87 -21.37 15.04
N GLU A 530 -7.96 -20.65 14.38
CA GLU A 530 -6.62 -21.18 14.07
C GLU A 530 -5.83 -21.49 15.35
N VAL A 531 -5.89 -20.61 16.36
CA VAL A 531 -5.24 -20.85 17.67
C VAL A 531 -5.77 -22.13 18.32
N VAL A 532 -7.08 -22.32 18.39
CA VAL A 532 -7.68 -23.46 19.08
C VAL A 532 -7.48 -24.79 18.31
N GLU A 533 -7.37 -24.75 16.98
CA GLU A 533 -7.10 -25.96 16.18
C GLU A 533 -5.67 -26.51 16.39
N ILE A 534 -4.72 -25.66 16.82
CA ILE A 534 -3.33 -26.05 17.12
C ILE A 534 -3.22 -26.83 18.45
N ASP A 535 -4.09 -26.53 19.42
CA ASP A 535 -4.07 -27.02 20.81
C ASP A 535 -3.99 -28.56 20.89
N THR A 536 -4.60 -29.23 19.92
CA THR A 536 -4.70 -30.70 19.91
C THR A 536 -3.49 -31.43 19.30
N LYS A 537 -2.56 -30.74 18.62
CA LYS A 537 -1.55 -31.39 17.77
C LYS A 537 -0.10 -30.95 17.98
N ILE A 538 0.13 -29.72 18.43
CA ILE A 538 1.48 -29.10 18.36
C ILE A 538 1.86 -28.42 19.68
N LEU A 539 0.94 -27.68 20.29
CA LEU A 539 1.20 -26.88 21.48
C LEU A 539 0.04 -27.07 22.47
N PRO A 540 0.25 -27.38 23.77
CA PRO A 540 -0.82 -27.50 24.76
C PRO A 540 -1.27 -26.10 25.23
N ILE A 541 -2.01 -25.40 24.38
CA ILE A 541 -2.48 -24.02 24.60
C ILE A 541 -3.39 -23.95 25.84
N LYS A 542 -4.24 -24.96 26.06
CA LYS A 542 -5.11 -25.04 27.26
C LYS A 542 -4.33 -25.06 28.58
N GLU A 543 -3.14 -25.66 28.59
CA GLU A 543 -2.28 -25.68 29.78
C GLU A 543 -1.45 -24.40 29.92
N MET A 544 -1.02 -23.82 28.79
CA MET A 544 -0.12 -22.66 28.78
C MET A 544 -0.84 -21.32 29.01
N PHE A 545 -2.05 -21.14 28.49
CA PHE A 545 -2.77 -19.85 28.48
C PHE A 545 -4.24 -19.99 28.95
N PRO A 546 -4.50 -20.60 30.13
CA PRO A 546 -5.86 -20.89 30.58
C PRO A 546 -6.69 -19.61 30.84
N TYR A 547 -6.06 -18.54 31.33
CA TYR A 547 -6.75 -17.29 31.65
C TYR A 547 -7.20 -16.56 30.39
N GLU A 548 -6.33 -16.49 29.38
CA GLU A 548 -6.62 -15.83 28.12
C GLU A 548 -7.73 -16.56 27.33
N LEU A 549 -7.71 -17.90 27.35
CA LEU A 549 -8.77 -18.72 26.74
C LEU A 549 -10.09 -18.59 27.49
N MET A 550 -10.08 -18.57 28.82
CA MET A 550 -11.29 -18.36 29.63
C MET A 550 -11.90 -16.98 29.36
N ALA A 551 -11.08 -15.93 29.27
CA ALA A 551 -11.54 -14.60 28.91
C ALA A 551 -12.14 -14.54 27.49
N ALA A 552 -11.52 -15.22 26.52
CA ALA A 552 -12.07 -15.33 25.17
C ALA A 552 -13.42 -16.08 25.17
N TYR A 553 -13.55 -17.16 25.95
CA TYR A 553 -14.78 -17.92 26.12
C TYR A 553 -15.92 -17.07 26.69
N GLU A 554 -15.67 -16.35 27.78
CA GLU A 554 -16.68 -15.47 28.41
C GLU A 554 -17.15 -14.36 27.45
N LEU A 555 -16.23 -13.73 26.74
CA LEU A 555 -16.54 -12.66 25.78
C LEU A 555 -17.34 -13.19 24.58
N LEU A 556 -16.91 -14.32 24.00
CA LEU A 556 -17.63 -14.94 22.89
C LEU A 556 -19.02 -15.44 23.31
N GLY A 557 -19.14 -16.04 24.49
CA GLY A 557 -20.41 -16.45 25.08
C GLY A 557 -21.38 -15.28 25.21
N GLY A 558 -20.92 -14.16 25.78
CA GLY A 558 -21.72 -12.93 25.89
C GLY A 558 -22.18 -12.38 24.54
N ILE A 559 -21.30 -12.35 23.53
CA ILE A 559 -21.67 -11.92 22.17
C ILE A 559 -22.67 -12.91 21.54
N PHE A 560 -22.47 -14.21 21.71
CA PHE A 560 -23.36 -15.25 21.17
C PHE A 560 -24.76 -15.20 21.78
N GLU A 561 -24.85 -15.04 23.10
CA GLU A 561 -26.11 -14.93 23.85
C GLU A 561 -26.87 -13.63 23.56
N SER A 562 -26.16 -12.54 23.29
CA SER A 562 -26.76 -11.23 22.95
C SER A 562 -27.65 -11.27 21.69
N GLY A 563 -27.50 -12.29 20.84
CA GLY A 563 -28.26 -12.43 19.60
C GLY A 563 -27.92 -11.39 18.53
N VAL A 564 -26.83 -10.64 18.69
CA VAL A 564 -26.41 -9.59 17.75
C VAL A 564 -25.84 -10.17 16.44
N ILE A 565 -25.44 -11.44 16.43
CA ILE A 565 -24.95 -12.13 15.23
C ILE A 565 -26.13 -12.52 14.34
N VAL A 566 -26.34 -11.77 13.27
CA VAL A 566 -27.45 -11.99 12.31
C VAL A 566 -27.15 -13.12 11.31
N GLU A 567 -25.88 -13.31 10.94
CA GLU A 567 -25.48 -14.25 9.89
C GLU A 567 -25.27 -15.68 10.43
N ASP A 568 -26.03 -16.65 9.89
CA ASP A 568 -26.03 -18.03 10.37
C ASP A 568 -24.67 -18.73 10.28
N LYS A 569 -23.90 -18.45 9.21
CA LYS A 569 -22.56 -19.00 9.03
C LYS A 569 -21.59 -18.51 10.11
N LEU A 570 -21.63 -17.21 10.39
CA LEU A 570 -20.80 -16.57 11.42
C LEU A 570 -21.19 -17.07 12.81
N ARG A 571 -22.49 -17.25 13.06
CA ARG A 571 -23.01 -17.83 14.29
C ARG A 571 -22.56 -19.28 14.49
N GLY A 572 -22.59 -20.09 13.43
CA GLY A 572 -22.09 -21.48 13.45
C GLY A 572 -20.59 -21.56 13.74
N ASN A 573 -19.79 -20.69 13.11
CA ASN A 573 -18.35 -20.60 13.39
C ASN A 573 -18.07 -20.18 14.84
N CYS A 574 -18.87 -19.23 15.37
CA CYS A 574 -18.74 -18.78 16.75
C CYS A 574 -19.04 -19.92 17.73
N ALA A 575 -20.14 -20.66 17.51
CA ALA A 575 -20.48 -21.83 18.31
C ALA A 575 -19.39 -22.91 18.28
N TYR A 576 -18.79 -23.17 17.12
CA TYR A 576 -17.68 -24.11 16.99
C TYR A 576 -16.45 -23.69 17.81
N VAL A 577 -16.07 -22.40 17.77
CA VAL A 577 -14.92 -21.91 18.55
C VAL A 577 -15.23 -21.98 20.05
N ILE A 578 -16.44 -21.61 20.47
CA ILE A 578 -16.88 -21.74 21.87
C ILE A 578 -16.80 -23.20 22.35
N GLU A 579 -17.28 -24.15 21.56
CA GLU A 579 -17.22 -25.60 21.89
C GLU A 579 -15.79 -26.07 22.09
N LYS A 580 -14.84 -25.56 21.28
CA LYS A 580 -13.43 -25.97 21.37
C LYS A 580 -12.64 -25.27 22.47
N LEU A 581 -13.13 -24.12 22.96
CA LEU A 581 -12.53 -23.39 24.08
C LEU A 581 -12.83 -24.05 25.43
N VAL A 582 -13.96 -24.79 25.55
CA VAL A 582 -14.24 -25.72 26.65
C VAL A 582 -13.33 -26.94 26.51
#